data_AF-A0A2S4HGK7-F1
#
_entry.id   AF-A0A2S4HGK7-F1
#
_cell.length_a   1.000
_cell.length_b   1.000
_cell.length_c   1.000
_cell.angle_alpha   90.00
_cell.angle_beta   90.00
_cell.angle_gamma   90.00
#
_symmetry.space_group_name_H-M   'P 1'
#
loop_
_entity.id
_entity.type
_entity.pdbx_description
1 polymer ?
#
loop_
_entity_poly.entity_id
_entity_poly.type
_entity_poly.pdbx_seq_one_letter_code
_entity_poly.pdbx_strand_id
1 'polypeptide(L)'
;MNVNLDAPSVLAIAVNLFKTCLLDVGRTEAKRYFKELEAGRELYLTEMSMPDKSKLRVRLQLMPQEFNGHLNFSAFKLQLQMLCAEIVKVIKAESEPIVMSDDSGRQLMFNIPAISHIDGDFNALVLGADLRRAGELVLQLMFIDPEQYRKKEEISAEA
;
A
#
# COMPACT_ATOMS: atom_id res chain seq x y z
N MET A 1 23.58 -3.39 5.90
CA MET A 1 22.43 -3.53 6.80
C MET A 1 21.44 -4.46 6.12
N ASN A 2 21.26 -5.67 6.64
CA ASN A 2 20.35 -6.67 6.07
C ASN A 2 19.15 -6.78 7.01
N VAL A 3 18.21 -5.84 6.87
CA VAL A 3 16.92 -5.96 7.55
C VAL A 3 16.11 -7.01 6.79
N ASN A 4 15.90 -8.17 7.43
CA ASN A 4 15.02 -9.20 6.91
C ASN A 4 13.62 -8.94 7.48
N LEU A 5 12.74 -8.33 6.68
CA LEU A 5 11.33 -8.17 7.00
C LEU A 5 10.54 -9.21 6.23
N ASP A 6 9.81 -10.06 6.95
CA ASP A 6 8.88 -10.99 6.32
C ASP A 6 7.63 -10.24 5.82
N ALA A 7 6.92 -10.88 4.89
CA ALA A 7 5.73 -10.32 4.28
C ALA A 7 4.65 -9.91 5.31
N PRO A 8 4.31 -10.74 6.32
CA PRO A 8 3.35 -10.36 7.36
C PRO A 8 3.77 -9.10 8.15
N SER A 9 5.05 -8.96 8.49
CA SER A 9 5.55 -7.78 9.21
C SER A 9 5.40 -6.51 8.36
N VAL A 10 5.70 -6.58 7.06
CA VAL A 10 5.51 -5.44 6.15
C VAL A 10 4.03 -5.03 6.09
N LEU A 11 3.12 -5.99 5.94
CA LEU A 11 1.67 -5.74 5.92
C LEU A 11 1.18 -5.08 7.21
N ALA A 12 1.63 -5.58 8.37
CA ALA A 12 1.27 -5.03 9.67
C ALA A 12 1.80 -3.60 9.86
N ILE A 13 3.06 -3.34 9.48
CA ILE A 13 3.67 -2.01 9.50
C ILE A 13 2.86 -1.07 8.60
N ALA A 14 2.56 -1.49 7.37
CA ALA A 14 1.84 -0.67 6.40
C ALA A 14 0.46 -0.25 6.91
N VAL A 15 -0.38 -1.20 7.36
CA VAL A 15 -1.73 -0.89 7.88
C VAL A 15 -1.67 0.05 9.08
N ASN A 16 -0.76 -0.20 10.02
CA ASN A 16 -0.61 0.66 11.19
C ASN A 16 -0.21 2.09 10.80
N LEU A 17 0.75 2.24 9.89
CA LEU A 17 1.20 3.56 9.44
C LEU A 17 0.17 4.26 8.56
N PHE A 18 -0.56 3.54 7.71
CA PHE A 18 -1.64 4.15 6.92
C PHE A 18 -2.76 4.66 7.82
N LYS A 19 -3.14 3.87 8.83
CA LYS A 19 -4.12 4.30 9.83
C LYS A 19 -3.64 5.55 10.57
N THR A 20 -2.46 5.50 11.17
CA THR A 20 -1.97 6.55 12.08
C THR A 20 -1.46 7.81 11.37
N CYS A 21 -0.84 7.69 10.20
CA CYS A 21 -0.21 8.82 9.49
C CYS A 21 -1.09 9.43 8.39
N LEU A 22 -2.09 8.71 7.87
CA LEU A 22 -2.90 9.17 6.72
C LEU A 22 -4.40 9.23 7.00
N LEU A 23 -4.94 8.29 7.78
CA LEU A 23 -6.39 8.18 8.00
C LEU A 23 -6.87 8.88 9.28
N ASP A 24 -6.13 8.76 10.37
CA ASP A 24 -6.47 9.32 11.69
C ASP A 24 -5.97 10.75 11.90
N VAL A 25 -5.12 11.26 11.00
CA VAL A 25 -4.65 12.65 11.05
C VAL A 25 -5.76 13.62 10.64
N GLY A 26 -5.60 14.90 10.99
CA GLY A 26 -6.55 15.94 10.63
C GLY A 26 -6.73 16.07 9.10
N ARG A 27 -7.95 16.39 8.65
CA ARG A 27 -8.30 16.49 7.20
C ARG A 27 -7.34 17.39 6.40
N THR A 28 -6.89 18.50 6.99
CA THR A 28 -5.95 19.42 6.35
C THR A 28 -4.60 18.76 6.09
N GLU A 29 -4.11 17.98 7.05
CA GLU A 29 -2.82 17.30 6.98
C GLU A 29 -2.89 16.12 6.00
N ALA A 30 -3.93 15.30 6.07
CA ALA A 30 -4.16 14.20 5.13
C ALA A 30 -4.22 14.71 3.68
N LYS A 31 -4.90 15.84 3.42
CA LYS A 31 -4.93 16.48 2.10
C LYS A 31 -3.56 16.97 1.66
N ARG A 32 -2.75 17.51 2.58
CA ARG A 32 -1.38 17.92 2.29
C ARG A 32 -0.55 16.72 1.87
N TYR A 33 -0.59 15.62 2.63
CA TYR A 33 0.13 14.38 2.30
C TYR A 33 -0.28 13.82 0.94
N PHE A 34 -1.58 13.78 0.65
CA PHE A 34 -2.05 13.39 -0.67
C PHE A 34 -1.44 14.26 -1.79
N LYS A 35 -1.42 15.59 -1.64
CA LYS A 35 -0.81 16.48 -2.64
C LYS A 35 0.69 16.26 -2.82
N GLU A 36 1.41 15.92 -1.75
CA GLU A 36 2.84 15.56 -1.86
C GLU A 36 3.02 14.28 -2.68
N LEU A 37 2.22 13.25 -2.38
CA LEU A 37 2.24 11.96 -3.07
C LEU A 37 1.81 12.07 -4.54
N GLU A 38 0.74 12.82 -4.82
CA GLU A 38 0.24 13.10 -6.17
C GLU A 38 1.29 13.85 -7.01
N ALA A 39 2.08 14.72 -6.39
CA ALA A 39 3.20 15.40 -7.03
C ALA A 39 4.45 14.50 -7.20
N GLY A 40 4.34 13.20 -6.93
CA GLY A 40 5.41 12.21 -7.08
C GLY A 40 6.46 12.24 -5.97
N ARG A 41 6.22 12.94 -4.86
CA ARG A 41 7.16 12.99 -3.73
C ARG A 41 6.97 11.78 -2.81
N GLU A 42 8.07 11.31 -2.24
CA GLU A 42 8.02 10.32 -1.16
C GLU A 42 7.67 11.01 0.17
N LEU A 43 6.67 10.48 0.85
CA LEU A 43 6.30 10.91 2.19
C LEU A 43 7.09 10.12 3.24
N TYR A 44 7.82 10.80 4.10
CA TYR A 44 8.39 10.17 5.30
C TYR A 44 7.28 9.89 6.31
N LEU A 45 7.16 8.62 6.74
CA LEU A 45 6.16 8.20 7.71
C LEU A 45 6.75 8.11 9.12
N THR A 46 7.87 7.39 9.27
CA THR A 46 8.51 7.17 10.58
C THR A 46 9.93 6.63 10.45
N GLU A 47 10.63 6.54 11.58
CA GLU A 47 11.88 5.80 11.75
C GLU A 47 11.71 4.80 12.90
N MET A 48 11.98 3.53 12.61
CA MET A 48 11.86 2.43 13.56
C MET A 48 13.25 2.01 14.05
N SER A 49 13.35 1.63 15.33
CA SER A 49 14.56 1.00 15.86
C SER A 49 14.43 -0.51 15.69
N MET A 50 15.39 -1.12 15.02
CA MET A 50 15.42 -2.56 14.76
C MET A 50 16.07 -3.31 15.95
N PRO A 51 15.84 -4.64 16.09
CA PRO A 51 16.43 -5.43 17.17
C PRO A 51 17.97 -5.37 17.22
N ASP A 52 18.62 -5.20 16.07
CA ASP A 52 20.07 -5.04 15.94
C ASP A 52 20.57 -3.60 16.24
N LYS A 53 19.69 -2.74 16.78
CA LYS A 53 19.91 -1.30 17.05
C LYS A 53 20.06 -0.44 15.80
N SER A 54 19.91 -1.00 14.59
CA SER A 54 19.86 -0.21 13.38
C SER A 54 18.56 0.60 13.28
N LYS A 55 18.54 1.58 12.37
CA LYS A 55 17.39 2.42 12.11
C LYS A 55 16.80 2.08 10.75
N LEU A 56 15.49 1.84 10.71
CA LEU A 56 14.73 1.63 9.48
C LEU A 56 13.82 2.84 9.25
N ARG A 57 14.09 3.60 8.18
CA ARG A 57 13.21 4.70 7.77
C ARG A 57 12.12 4.15 6.88
N VAL A 58 10.87 4.44 7.24
CA VAL A 58 9.71 4.04 6.45
C VAL A 58 9.18 5.24 5.69
N ARG A 59 9.04 5.08 4.37
CA ARG A 59 8.49 6.09 3.47
C ARG A 59 7.32 5.53 2.68
N LEU A 60 6.56 6.42 2.07
CA LEU A 60 5.44 6.09 1.21
C LEU A 60 5.58 6.79 -0.13
N GLN A 61 5.28 6.08 -1.20
CA GLN A 61 5.14 6.62 -2.54
C GLN A 61 3.79 6.22 -3.13
N LEU A 62 3.26 7.09 -3.97
CA LEU A 62 2.09 6.81 -4.80
C LEU A 62 2.53 6.57 -6.25
N MET A 63 2.00 5.50 -6.84
CA MET A 63 2.20 5.12 -8.23
C MET A 63 0.81 5.09 -8.90
N PRO A 64 0.34 6.24 -9.44
CA PRO A 64 -1.03 6.41 -9.91
C PRO A 64 -1.23 6.08 -11.40
N GLN A 65 -0.25 5.45 -12.05
CA GLN A 65 -0.17 5.35 -13.52
C GLN A 65 -1.38 4.63 -14.15
N GLU A 66 -1.89 3.60 -13.48
CA GLU A 66 -3.03 2.80 -13.95
C GLU A 66 -4.36 3.20 -13.29
N PHE A 67 -4.43 4.38 -12.64
CA PHE A 67 -5.70 4.85 -12.10
C PHE A 67 -6.61 5.33 -13.22
N ASN A 68 -7.81 4.74 -13.31
CA ASN A 68 -8.86 5.16 -14.22
C ASN A 68 -9.67 6.31 -13.59
N GLY A 69 -9.76 7.43 -14.31
CA GLY A 69 -10.49 8.62 -13.89
C GLY A 69 -9.62 9.72 -13.27
N HIS A 70 -10.21 10.58 -12.43
CA HIS A 70 -9.49 11.64 -11.71
C HIS A 70 -9.21 11.27 -10.26
N LEU A 71 -7.95 11.00 -9.93
CA LEU A 71 -7.54 10.65 -8.57
C LEU A 71 -7.56 11.90 -7.69
N ASN A 72 -8.67 12.16 -7.02
CA ASN A 72 -8.78 13.22 -6.02
C ASN A 72 -8.56 12.67 -4.59
N PHE A 73 -8.46 13.57 -3.60
CA PHE A 73 -8.24 13.18 -2.20
C PHE A 73 -9.31 12.21 -1.65
N SER A 74 -10.58 12.37 -2.05
CA SER A 74 -11.66 11.49 -1.58
C SER A 74 -11.50 10.09 -2.16
N ALA A 75 -11.19 9.98 -3.46
CA ALA A 75 -10.91 8.72 -4.13
C ALA A 75 -9.68 8.01 -3.51
N PHE A 76 -8.59 8.76 -3.29
CA PHE A 76 -7.40 8.25 -2.62
C PHE A 76 -7.71 7.72 -1.21
N LYS A 77 -8.43 8.51 -0.40
CA LYS A 77 -8.76 8.11 0.97
C LYS A 77 -9.63 6.85 0.99
N LEU A 78 -10.65 6.78 0.14
CA LEU A 78 -11.52 5.62 0.03
C LEU A 78 -10.70 4.36 -0.29
N GLN A 79 -9.85 4.41 -1.31
CA GLN A 79 -9.07 3.24 -1.72
C GLN A 79 -8.03 2.83 -0.68
N LEU A 80 -7.40 3.79 0.00
CA LEU A 80 -6.50 3.49 1.11
C LEU A 80 -7.25 2.79 2.26
N GLN A 81 -8.50 3.18 2.55
CA GLN A 81 -9.32 2.51 3.54
C GLN A 81 -9.67 1.08 3.11
N MET A 82 -10.01 0.88 1.83
CA MET A 82 -10.31 -0.44 1.27
C MET A 82 -9.07 -1.35 1.31
N LEU A 83 -7.89 -0.84 0.93
CA LEU A 83 -6.63 -1.58 1.02
C LEU A 83 -6.31 -2.00 2.45
N CYS A 84 -6.45 -1.09 3.41
CA CYS A 84 -6.30 -1.44 4.83
C CYS A 84 -7.25 -2.56 5.26
N ALA A 85 -8.50 -2.54 4.79
CA ALA A 85 -9.47 -3.58 5.11
C ALA A 85 -9.06 -4.95 4.52
N GLU A 86 -8.64 -5.00 3.27
CA GLU A 86 -8.19 -6.24 2.62
C GLU A 86 -6.93 -6.81 3.29
N ILE A 87 -5.95 -5.96 3.63
CA ILE A 87 -4.74 -6.41 4.33
C ILE A 87 -5.11 -6.97 5.72
N VAL A 88 -6.01 -6.31 6.46
CA VAL A 88 -6.47 -6.80 7.77
C VAL A 88 -7.17 -8.15 7.65
N LYS A 89 -7.95 -8.40 6.59
CA LYS A 89 -8.57 -9.71 6.34
C LYS A 89 -7.49 -10.79 6.19
N VAL A 90 -6.46 -10.54 5.38
CA VAL A 90 -5.36 -11.48 5.16
C VAL A 90 -4.59 -11.76 6.46
N ILE A 91 -4.24 -10.72 7.22
CA ILE A 91 -3.55 -10.87 8.52
C ILE A 91 -4.40 -11.71 9.49
N LYS A 92 -5.71 -11.44 9.59
CA LYS A 92 -6.62 -12.16 10.50
C LYS A 92 -6.88 -13.59 10.09
N ALA A 93 -6.83 -13.89 8.80
CA ALA A 93 -6.99 -15.24 8.28
C ALA A 93 -5.74 -16.12 8.49
N GLU A 94 -4.66 -15.57 9.07
CA GLU A 94 -3.36 -16.22 9.24
C GLU A 94 -2.85 -16.88 7.94
N SER A 95 -3.28 -16.31 6.81
CA SER A 95 -2.99 -16.83 5.48
C SER A 95 -1.69 -16.22 4.98
N GLU A 96 -0.86 -17.03 4.32
CA GLU A 96 0.32 -16.50 3.66
C GLU A 96 -0.12 -15.59 2.50
N PRO A 97 0.26 -14.30 2.50
CA PRO A 97 -0.08 -13.42 1.40
C PRO A 97 0.64 -13.89 0.14
N ILE A 98 -0.06 -13.86 -0.99
CA ILE A 98 0.59 -14.07 -2.29
C ILE A 98 1.48 -12.85 -2.55
N VAL A 99 2.80 -13.06 -2.55
CA VAL A 99 3.80 -12.02 -2.80
C VAL A 99 4.56 -12.33 -4.08
N MET A 100 4.62 -11.34 -4.97
CA MET A 100 5.50 -11.36 -6.13
C MET A 100 6.77 -10.56 -5.79
N SER A 101 7.93 -11.00 -6.25
CA SER A 101 9.19 -10.28 -6.03
C SER A 101 10.03 -10.16 -7.29
N ASP A 102 10.94 -9.20 -7.30
CA ASP A 102 12.04 -9.17 -8.26
C ASP A 102 13.04 -10.31 -8.01
N ASP A 103 13.98 -10.51 -8.94
CA ASP A 103 15.04 -11.52 -8.83
C ASP A 103 15.91 -11.33 -7.58
N SER A 104 15.96 -10.11 -7.02
CA SER A 104 16.72 -9.80 -5.82
C SER A 104 15.95 -10.03 -4.51
N GLY A 105 14.63 -10.29 -4.59
CA GLY A 105 13.75 -10.44 -3.42
C GLY A 105 13.58 -9.16 -2.60
N ARG A 106 13.96 -7.99 -3.15
CA ARG A 106 13.97 -6.70 -2.43
C ARG A 106 12.90 -5.74 -2.91
N GLN A 107 12.28 -6.03 -4.05
CA GLN A 107 11.04 -5.38 -4.45
C GLN A 107 9.93 -6.42 -4.32
N LEU A 108 8.93 -6.11 -3.50
CA LEU A 108 7.80 -6.99 -3.20
C LEU A 108 6.51 -6.32 -3.69
N MET A 109 5.60 -7.12 -4.23
CA MET A 109 4.23 -6.72 -4.52
C MET A 109 3.28 -7.72 -3.84
N PHE A 110 2.44 -7.21 -2.95
CA PHE A 110 1.45 -8.01 -2.25
C PHE A 110 0.19 -8.08 -3.11
N ASN A 111 -0.16 -9.28 -3.59
CA ASN A 111 -1.33 -9.51 -4.44
C ASN A 111 -2.63 -9.54 -3.62
N ILE A 112 -2.89 -8.43 -2.92
CA ILE A 112 -4.05 -8.14 -2.07
C ILE A 112 -4.71 -6.88 -2.66
N PRO A 113 -5.52 -7.02 -3.71
CA PRO A 113 -6.10 -5.87 -4.42
C PRO A 113 -7.27 -5.27 -3.64
N ALA A 114 -7.24 -3.96 -3.45
CA ALA A 114 -8.42 -3.18 -3.13
C ALA A 114 -9.11 -2.77 -4.43
N ILE A 115 -10.22 -3.44 -4.72
CA ILE A 115 -11.02 -3.23 -5.93
C ILE A 115 -12.10 -2.19 -5.66
N SER A 116 -12.21 -1.17 -6.50
CA SER A 116 -13.20 -0.09 -6.34
C SER A 116 -13.78 0.38 -7.67
N HIS A 117 -15.01 0.91 -7.60
CA HIS A 117 -15.65 1.64 -8.69
C HIS A 117 -15.86 3.08 -8.22
N ILE A 118 -15.12 4.02 -8.79
CA ILE A 118 -15.16 5.44 -8.39
C ILE A 118 -15.64 6.24 -9.59
N ASP A 119 -16.76 6.94 -9.42
CA ASP A 119 -17.40 7.70 -10.51
C ASP A 119 -17.68 6.87 -11.78
N GLY A 120 -17.83 5.55 -11.62
CA GLY A 120 -18.04 4.59 -12.71
C GLY A 120 -16.77 3.94 -13.26
N ASP A 121 -15.60 4.38 -12.81
CA ASP A 121 -14.30 3.85 -13.23
C ASP A 121 -13.82 2.73 -12.31
N PHE A 122 -13.57 1.57 -12.89
CA PHE A 122 -13.02 0.40 -12.22
C PHE A 122 -11.53 0.62 -11.91
N ASN A 123 -11.10 0.32 -10.68
CA ASN A 123 -9.75 0.59 -10.19
C ASN A 123 -9.27 -0.50 -9.24
N ALA A 124 -7.98 -0.81 -9.29
CA ALA A 124 -7.32 -1.76 -8.40
C ALA A 124 -6.08 -1.13 -7.78
N LEU A 125 -6.05 -1.09 -6.45
CA LEU A 125 -4.90 -0.63 -5.67
C LEU A 125 -4.26 -1.80 -4.93
N VAL A 126 -2.95 -1.99 -5.08
CA VAL A 126 -2.16 -2.98 -4.35
C VAL A 126 -1.06 -2.29 -3.54
N LEU A 127 -0.54 -3.02 -2.55
CA LEU A 127 0.63 -2.61 -1.78
C LEU A 127 1.90 -3.21 -2.39
N GLY A 128 2.93 -2.39 -2.54
CA GLY A 128 4.30 -2.81 -2.79
C GLY A 128 5.24 -2.40 -1.66
N ALA A 129 6.42 -3.01 -1.62
CA ALA A 129 7.52 -2.65 -0.73
C ALA A 129 8.85 -2.69 -1.47
N ASP A 130 9.64 -1.63 -1.35
CA ASP A 130 10.99 -1.53 -1.90
C ASP A 130 12.01 -1.43 -0.76
N LEU A 131 12.86 -2.46 -0.67
CA LEU A 131 13.94 -2.65 0.29
C LEU A 131 15.32 -2.53 -0.38
N ARG A 132 15.39 -2.07 -1.63
CA ARG A 132 16.67 -1.94 -2.37
C ARG A 132 17.58 -0.90 -1.74
N ARG A 133 17.01 0.12 -1.08
CA ARG A 133 17.74 1.16 -0.35
C ARG A 133 18.08 0.69 1.06
N ALA A 134 19.37 0.51 1.33
CA ALA A 134 19.83 0.16 2.68
C ALA A 134 19.36 1.21 3.69
N GLY A 135 18.80 0.77 4.83
CA GLY A 135 18.27 1.70 5.81
C GLY A 135 16.79 2.04 5.64
N GLU A 136 16.17 1.67 4.51
CA GLU A 136 14.85 2.18 4.15
C GLU A 136 13.88 1.08 3.68
N LEU A 137 12.62 1.26 4.06
CA LEU A 137 11.46 0.57 3.51
C LEU A 137 10.60 1.62 2.81
N VAL A 138 10.46 1.51 1.49
CA VAL A 138 9.52 2.35 0.74
C VAL A 138 8.25 1.55 0.49
N LEU A 139 7.17 1.92 1.16
CA LEU A 139 5.84 1.41 0.86
C LEU A 139 5.34 2.07 -0.42
N GLN A 140 4.76 1.29 -1.32
CA GLN A 140 4.29 1.75 -2.62
C GLN A 140 2.80 1.49 -2.75
N LEU A 141 2.00 2.54 -2.92
CA LEU A 141 0.59 2.45 -3.27
C LEU A 141 0.52 2.39 -4.80
N MET A 142 0.30 1.19 -5.34
CA MET A 142 0.40 0.91 -6.77
C MET A 142 -0.97 0.69 -7.36
N PHE A 143 -1.37 1.59 -8.24
CA PHE A 143 -2.47 1.33 -9.15
C PHE A 143 -2.01 0.37 -10.24
N ILE A 144 -2.79 -0.69 -10.44
CA ILE A 144 -2.56 -1.72 -11.45
C ILE A 144 -3.78 -1.78 -12.34
N ASP A 145 -3.59 -2.17 -13.61
CA ASP A 145 -4.68 -2.47 -14.54
C ASP A 145 -5.73 -3.38 -13.87
N PRO A 146 -6.94 -2.87 -13.60
CA PRO A 146 -7.94 -3.58 -12.84
C PRO A 146 -8.55 -4.74 -13.63
N GLU A 147 -8.40 -4.76 -14.97
CA GLU A 147 -8.85 -5.87 -15.81
C GLU A 147 -8.18 -7.20 -15.43
N GLN A 148 -6.98 -7.15 -14.86
CA GLN A 148 -6.29 -8.32 -14.31
C GLN A 148 -7.07 -9.00 -13.18
N TYR A 149 -8.00 -8.28 -12.54
CA TYR A 149 -8.77 -8.72 -11.39
C TYR A 149 -10.26 -8.94 -11.67
N ARG A 150 -10.74 -8.67 -12.89
CA ARG A 150 -12.16 -8.80 -13.27
C ARG A 150 -12.74 -10.18 -12.94
N LYS A 151 -12.01 -11.27 -13.20
CA LYS A 151 -12.44 -12.64 -12.85
C LYS A 151 -12.54 -12.90 -11.34
N LYS A 152 -11.76 -12.21 -10.51
CA LYS A 152 -11.84 -12.34 -9.04
C LYS A 152 -13.06 -11.61 -8.47
N GLU A 153 -13.49 -10.51 -9.10
CA GLU A 153 -14.68 -9.75 -8.70
C GLU A 153 -15.96 -10.57 -8.96
N GLU A 154 -16.08 -11.18 -10.15
CA GLU A 154 -17.24 -12.01 -10.53
C GLU A 154 -17.48 -13.15 -9.52
N ILE A 155 -16.42 -13.80 -9.05
CA ILE A 155 -16.51 -14.89 -8.06
C ILE A 155 -16.92 -14.39 -6.66
N SER A 156 -16.52 -13.17 -6.27
CA SER A 156 -16.86 -12.60 -4.96
C SER A 156 -18.28 -12.00 -4.90
N ALA A 157 -18.89 -11.68 -6.05
CA ALA A 157 -20.24 -11.11 -6.13
C ALA A 157 -21.34 -12.19 -6.14
N GLU A 158 -20.99 -13.43 -6.45
CA GLU A 158 -21.90 -14.58 -6.54
C GLU A 158 -21.94 -15.46 -5.27
N ALA A 159 -21.14 -15.15 -4.26
CA ALA A 159 -21.01 -15.89 -2.99
C ALA A 159 -21.62 -15.15 -1.80
#